data_AF-A0A3C1KE60-F1
#
_entry.id   AF-A0A3C1KE60-F1
#
_cell.length_a   1.000
_cell.length_b   1.000
_cell.length_c   1.000
_cell.angle_alpha   90.00
_cell.angle_beta   90.00
_cell.angle_gamma   90.00
#
_symmetry.space_group_name_H-M   'P 1'
#
loop_
_entity.id
_entity.type
_entity.pdbx_description
1 polymer ?
#
loop_
_entity_poly.entity_id
_entity_poly.type
_entity_poly.pdbx_seq_one_letter_code
_entity_poly.pdbx_strand_id
1 'polypeptide(L)'
;KGPRLGGGPAHERLLLANLAAALFTHKSITTTETKAKRLRPLAERLITFAKRGDLHARRRVLSVIGDKEVVHVLFTEIAPLVA
;
A
#
# COMPACT_ATOMS: atom_id res chain seq x y z
N LYS A 1 -18.17 9.13 3.86
CA LYS A 1 -18.13 8.20 5.02
C LYS A 1 -19.17 7.12 4.78
N GLY A 2 -18.85 5.85 5.01
CA GLY A 2 -19.75 4.72 4.79
C GLY A 2 -19.23 3.47 5.51
N PRO A 3 -19.95 2.35 5.43
CA PRO A 3 -19.55 1.08 6.05
C PRO A 3 -18.10 0.71 5.72
N ARG A 4 -17.45 0.03 6.66
CA ARG A 4 -16.10 -0.50 6.49
C ARG A 4 -16.10 -1.63 5.47
N LEU A 5 -14.95 -1.87 4.84
CA LEU A 5 -14.80 -3.05 3.98
C LEU A 5 -14.66 -4.32 4.85
N GLY A 6 -15.52 -5.31 4.61
CA GLY A 6 -15.51 -6.58 5.34
C GLY A 6 -16.27 -6.48 6.67
N GLY A 7 -15.68 -7.02 7.73
CA GLY A 7 -16.26 -7.01 9.08
C GLY A 7 -15.84 -5.77 9.87
N GLY A 8 -14.91 -5.97 10.80
CA GLY A 8 -14.43 -4.91 11.69
C GLY A 8 -13.27 -4.07 11.13
N PRO A 9 -12.86 -3.00 11.86
CA PRO A 9 -11.74 -2.14 11.49
C PRO A 9 -10.41 -2.88 11.32
N ALA A 10 -10.16 -3.92 12.09
CA ALA A 10 -8.94 -4.73 11.95
C ALA A 10 -8.91 -5.46 10.60
N HIS A 11 -10.03 -6.05 10.18
CA HIS A 11 -10.15 -6.74 8.90
C HIS A 11 -9.97 -5.76 7.73
N GLU A 12 -10.60 -4.59 7.78
CA GLU A 12 -10.42 -3.55 6.74
C GLU A 12 -8.94 -3.16 6.58
N ARG A 13 -8.20 -3.00 7.68
CA ARG A 13 -6.77 -2.66 7.65
C ARG A 13 -5.93 -3.75 6.99
N LEU A 14 -6.15 -5.01 7.35
CA LEU A 14 -5.44 -6.15 6.76
C LEU A 14 -5.78 -6.31 5.27
N LEU A 15 -7.05 -6.16 4.91
CA LEU A 15 -7.50 -6.22 3.51
C LEU A 15 -6.81 -5.16 2.66
N LEU A 16 -6.76 -3.92 3.13
CA LEU A 16 -6.12 -2.81 2.41
C LEU A 16 -4.60 -2.99 2.33
N ALA A 17 -3.95 -3.52 3.37
CA ALA A 17 -2.53 -3.83 3.34
C ALA A 17 -2.21 -4.91 2.29
N ASN A 18 -2.99 -5.98 2.23
CA ASN A 18 -2.83 -7.05 1.24
C ASN A 18 -3.07 -6.55 -0.19
N LEU A 19 -4.07 -5.68 -0.39
CA LEU A 19 -4.32 -5.06 -1.69
C LEU A 19 -3.20 -4.13 -2.12
N ALA A 20 -2.63 -3.35 -1.19
CA ALA A 20 -1.47 -2.50 -1.47
C ALA A 20 -0.25 -3.35 -1.84
N ALA A 21 -0.01 -4.45 -1.13
CA ALA A 21 1.07 -5.36 -1.45
C ALA A 21 0.91 -5.95 -2.85
N ALA A 22 -0.27 -6.49 -3.18
CA ALA A 22 -0.57 -7.01 -4.51
C ALA A 22 -0.42 -5.96 -5.62
N LEU A 23 -0.86 -4.72 -5.36
CA LEU A 23 -0.70 -3.61 -6.31
C LEU A 23 0.78 -3.33 -6.61
N PHE A 24 1.65 -3.33 -5.60
CA PHE A 24 3.07 -3.07 -5.80
C PHE A 24 3.79 -4.26 -6.43
N THR A 25 3.41 -5.49 -6.08
CA THR A 25 3.97 -6.70 -6.71
C THR A 25 3.62 -6.79 -8.20
N HIS A 26 2.37 -6.52 -8.55
CA HIS A 26 1.87 -6.74 -9.91
C HIS A 26 1.79 -5.48 -10.77
N LYS A 27 2.08 -4.29 -10.21
CA LYS A 27 2.03 -2.96 -10.85
C LYS A 27 0.62 -2.52 -11.28
N SER A 28 -0.33 -3.44 -11.41
CA SER A 28 -1.74 -3.23 -11.67
C SER A 28 -2.56 -4.40 -11.11
N ILE A 29 -3.76 -4.12 -10.58
CA ILE A 29 -4.70 -5.14 -10.09
C ILE A 29 -6.13 -4.81 -10.49
N THR A 30 -6.93 -5.83 -10.75
CA THR A 30 -8.37 -5.70 -10.94
C THR A 30 -9.09 -5.95 -9.61
N THR A 31 -9.87 -4.97 -9.15
CA THR A 31 -10.65 -5.08 -7.91
C THR A 31 -11.96 -4.31 -8.04
N THR A 32 -12.86 -4.44 -7.06
CA THR A 32 -14.09 -3.64 -7.02
C THR A 32 -13.77 -2.16 -6.85
N GLU A 33 -14.60 -1.30 -7.46
CA GLU A 33 -14.45 0.16 -7.40
C GLU A 33 -14.39 0.68 -5.96
N THR A 34 -15.20 0.12 -5.07
CA THR A 34 -15.23 0.47 -3.64
C THR A 34 -13.91 0.18 -2.95
N LYS A 35 -13.30 -0.98 -3.22
CA LYS A 35 -11.97 -1.34 -2.69
C LYS A 35 -10.90 -0.43 -3.26
N ALA A 36 -10.94 -0.14 -4.57
CA ALA A 36 -9.99 0.75 -5.23
C ALA A 36 -10.02 2.17 -4.64
N LYS A 37 -11.21 2.76 -4.46
CA LYS A 37 -11.37 4.10 -3.85
C LYS A 37 -10.83 4.17 -2.42
N ARG A 38 -10.96 3.08 -1.65
CA ARG A 38 -10.44 3.01 -0.27
C ARG A 38 -8.93 2.74 -0.21
N LEU A 39 -8.41 1.96 -1.16
CA LEU A 39 -6.99 1.66 -1.29
C LEU A 39 -6.18 2.89 -1.71
N ARG A 40 -6.72 3.71 -2.63
CA ARG A 40 -6.02 4.85 -3.23
C ARG A 40 -5.26 5.74 -2.23
N PRO A 41 -5.90 6.30 -1.17
CA PRO A 41 -5.18 7.16 -0.22
C PRO A 41 -4.12 6.43 0.60
N LEU A 42 -4.27 5.11 0.81
CA LEU A 42 -3.24 4.31 1.49
C LEU A 42 -2.04 4.11 0.57
N ALA A 43 -2.28 3.68 -0.67
CA ALA A 43 -1.23 3.45 -1.65
C ALA A 43 -0.43 4.73 -1.95
N GLU A 44 -1.12 5.85 -2.18
CA GLU A 44 -0.48 7.17 -2.37
C GLU A 44 0.43 7.53 -1.19
N ARG A 45 -0.04 7.33 0.05
CA ARG A 45 0.77 7.61 1.24
C ARG A 45 2.01 6.73 1.34
N LEU A 46 1.91 5.45 0.97
CA LEU A 46 3.06 4.53 0.95
C LEU A 46 4.07 4.95 -0.12
N ILE A 47 3.62 5.39 -1.29
CA ILE A 47 4.48 5.96 -2.34
C ILE A 47 5.17 7.22 -1.83
N THR A 48 4.47 8.14 -1.14
CA THR A 48 5.09 9.34 -0.56
C THR A 48 6.21 9.00 0.43
N PHE A 49 6.03 7.98 1.27
CA PHE A 49 7.10 7.49 2.14
C PHE A 49 8.26 6.91 1.33
N ALA A 50 7.97 6.13 0.29
CA ALA A 50 8.98 5.53 -0.56
C ALA A 50 9.83 6.59 -1.28
N LYS A 51 9.21 7.65 -1.81
CA LYS A 51 9.89 8.80 -2.40
C LYS A 51 10.86 9.50 -1.44
N ARG A 52 10.55 9.53 -0.14
CA ARG A 52 11.43 10.13 0.87
C ARG A 52 12.72 9.31 1.10
N GLY A 53 12.66 7.99 0.92
CA GLY A 53 13.85 7.12 0.91
C GLY A 53 14.58 6.89 2.24
N ASP A 54 14.18 7.54 3.34
CA ASP A 54 14.86 7.40 4.63
C ASP A 54 14.50 6.11 5.40
N LEU A 55 15.34 5.74 6.37
CA LEU A 55 15.14 4.55 7.22
C LEU A 55 13.81 4.59 7.97
N HIS A 56 13.40 5.79 8.41
CA HIS A 56 12.14 5.96 9.12
C HIS A 56 10.95 5.64 8.20
N ALA A 57 10.96 6.11 6.95
CA ALA A 57 9.93 5.83 5.96
C ALA A 57 9.85 4.34 5.69
N ARG A 58 11.00 3.68 5.52
CA ARG A 58 11.04 2.22 5.29
C ARG A 58 10.41 1.45 6.44
N ARG A 59 10.69 1.83 7.69
CA ARG A 59 10.06 1.24 8.89
C ARG A 59 8.55 1.50 8.94
N ARG A 60 8.08 2.67 8.50
CA ARG A 60 6.65 2.99 8.42
C ARG A 60 5.94 2.12 7.39
N VAL A 61 6.53 1.91 6.21
CA VAL A 61 5.96 1.02 5.19
C VAL A 61 5.94 -0.43 5.69
N LEU A 62 7.02 -0.91 6.32
CA LEU A 62 7.10 -2.26 6.90
C LEU A 62 6.04 -2.54 7.99
N SER A 63 5.59 -1.50 8.70
CA SER A 63 4.51 -1.64 9.68
C SER A 63 3.13 -1.91 9.05
N VAL A 64 3.00 -1.69 7.74
CA VAL A 64 1.78 -1.91 6.96
C VAL A 64 1.92 -3.15 6.08
N ILE A 65 3.02 -3.25 5.34
CA ILE A 65 3.32 -4.37 4.44
C ILE A 65 4.50 -5.15 5.07
N GLY A 66 4.21 -6.32 5.63
CA GLY A 66 5.22 -7.14 6.30
C GLY A 66 6.23 -7.80 5.34
N ASP A 67 5.90 -7.87 4.05
CA ASP A 67 6.77 -8.46 3.03
C ASP A 67 7.90 -7.50 2.64
N LYS A 68 9.14 -7.92 2.90
CA LYS A 68 10.35 -7.14 2.66
C LYS A 68 10.66 -6.97 1.18
N GLU A 69 10.29 -7.95 0.34
CA GLU A 69 10.54 -7.90 -1.11
C GLU A 69 9.66 -6.84 -1.75
N VAL A 70 8.37 -6.81 -1.38
CA VAL A 70 7.44 -5.78 -1.86
C VAL A 70 7.89 -4.38 -1.43
N VAL A 71 8.38 -4.23 -0.19
CA VAL A 71 8.94 -2.95 0.27
C VAL A 71 10.22 -2.59 -0.49
N HIS A 72 11.05 -3.56 -0.87
CA HIS A 72 12.20 -3.30 -1.72
C HIS A 72 11.76 -2.77 -3.09
N VAL A 73 10.89 -3.50 -3.80
CA VAL A 73 10.34 -3.10 -5.11
C VAL A 73 9.71 -1.72 -5.07
N LEU A 74 8.95 -1.40 -4.02
CA LEU A 74 8.33 -0.09 -3.86
C LEU A 74 9.36 1.05 -3.83
N PHE A 75 10.49 0.87 -3.14
CA PHE A 75 11.51 1.90 -2.99
C PHE A 75 12.49 1.96 -4.16
N THR A 76 12.79 0.83 -4.80
CA THR A 76 13.82 0.76 -5.86
C THR A 76 13.26 0.85 -7.27
N GLU A 77 12.08 0.31 -7.52
CA GLU A 77 11.46 0.32 -8.86
C GLU A 77 10.34 1.35 -8.97
N ILE A 78 9.40 1.37 -8.03
CA ILE A 78 8.17 2.16 -8.18
C ILE A 78 8.42 3.63 -7.84
N ALA A 79 9.06 3.92 -6.70
CA ALA A 79 9.26 5.30 -6.25
C ALA A 79 10.00 6.18 -7.27
N PRO A 80 11.08 5.73 -7.95
CA PRO A 80 11.77 6.53 -8.95
C PRO A 80 10.93 6.85 -10.20
N LEU A 81 9.98 5.97 -10.59
CA LEU A 81 9.14 6.18 -11.78
C LEU A 81 8.05 7.22 -11.56
N VAL A 82 7.66 7.43 -10.31
CA VAL A 82 6.59 8.36 -9.93
C VAL A 82 7.16 9.67 -9.38
N ALA A 83 8.49 9.74 -9.16
CA ALA A 83 9.20 10.84 -8.52
C ALA A 83 9.02 12.16 -9.28
#